data_AF-A0A950RL56-F1
#
_entry.id   AF-A0A950RL56-F1
#
_cell.length_a   1.000
_cell.length_b   1.000
_cell.length_c   1.000
_cell.angle_alpha   90.00
_cell.angle_beta   90.00
_cell.angle_gamma   90.00
#
_symmetry.space_group_name_H-M   'P 1'
#
loop_
_entity.id
_entity.type
_entity.pdbx_description
1 polymer ?
#
loop_
_entity_poly.entity_id
_entity_poly.type
_entity_poly.pdbx_seq_one_letter_code
_entity_poly.pdbx_strand_id
1 'polypeptide(L)'
;LSSELHVLAHQLDRLSEKNRWSRDFTLNSLRHTLREIIACFPVYRSYISSAGIHPQDHLYVQTAVVRAKRHNPAISASIFNFVRDMLLLHGPEGLSEQDRAEQLQFVGKFQQVTSPVMAKGLEDTAFYNYNRLLSLNEVGGDPGQFGVPPQLFHRHNEQRQARHPWGLSTLSTHDTKRSEDVRARLNVLSEIPQEWQQRLARWFLLNRRYRAQLEGVLAPDHNDEYLLYQTLIGAWPLGPAGARVTAEFLGRIQQYMQKAIHEAKVNTSWINPDPAYDEAIGEFVARILDEERNAPFLRDFRAFQQRVSHYGLFNSLSQTLLKITSPGVPDTYQGTELWDFSLVDPDNRRPVDYDLRRQMLNDLKARLADAGTDLAAFARELVQSKEDGRIKLYVTYRGLHWRRDHPGLLANGEYLPAQAMGSRQDHVCAFVRRQGKMWTAAVVPRLVTRLAPRMGDLPLGAEAWDDTMLHLPGVPVQQRCRNLFTGEEWTTSEQNGLAALPLAQVLGHFPVALIAAQE
;
A
#
# COMPACT_ATOMS: atom_id res chain seq x y z
N LEU A 1 -25.66 7.05 -2.84
CA LEU A 1 -25.85 7.72 -1.52
C LEU A 1 -26.78 8.96 -1.59
N SER A 2 -27.62 9.09 -2.63
CA SER A 2 -28.49 10.26 -2.81
C SER A 2 -29.55 10.39 -1.69
N SER A 3 -30.15 9.28 -1.27
CA SER A 3 -31.18 9.26 -0.22
C SER A 3 -30.64 9.77 1.13
N GLU A 4 -29.41 9.41 1.49
CA GLU A 4 -28.75 9.89 2.72
C GLU A 4 -28.51 11.39 2.70
N LEU A 5 -28.04 11.92 1.56
CA LEU A 5 -27.87 13.35 1.35
C LEU A 5 -29.22 14.10 1.39
N HIS A 6 -30.29 13.47 0.89
CA HIS A 6 -31.64 14.05 0.92
C HIS A 6 -32.17 14.19 2.35
N VAL A 7 -32.03 13.15 3.17
CA VAL A 7 -32.38 13.20 4.60
C VAL A 7 -31.59 14.29 5.32
N LEU A 8 -30.28 14.37 5.07
CA LEU A 8 -29.41 15.37 5.68
C LEU A 8 -29.79 16.81 5.26
N ALA A 9 -30.15 17.02 4.00
CA ALA A 9 -30.61 18.30 3.49
C ALA A 9 -31.92 18.74 4.14
N HIS A 10 -32.89 17.83 4.30
CA HIS A 10 -34.16 18.13 4.99
C HIS A 10 -33.99 18.42 6.48
N GLN A 11 -33.01 17.80 7.15
CA GLN A 11 -32.67 18.17 8.53
C GLN A 11 -32.11 19.59 8.59
N LEU A 12 -31.21 19.95 7.67
CA LEU A 12 -30.62 21.28 7.61
C LEU A 12 -31.65 22.37 7.25
N ASP A 13 -32.58 22.07 6.36
CA ASP A 13 -33.65 22.96 5.91
C ASP A 13 -34.56 23.38 7.08
N ARG A 14 -35.02 22.40 7.87
CA ARG A 14 -35.78 22.65 9.10
C ARG A 14 -35.02 23.53 10.10
N LEU A 15 -33.70 23.35 10.20
CA LEU A 15 -32.85 24.19 11.05
C LEU A 15 -32.69 25.61 10.49
N SER A 16 -32.62 25.76 9.17
CA SER A 16 -32.51 27.09 8.54
C SER A 16 -33.78 27.94 8.70
N GLU A 17 -34.97 27.32 8.69
CA GLU A 17 -36.25 28.02 8.86
C GLU A 17 -36.38 28.73 10.22
N LYS A 18 -35.71 28.21 11.25
CA LYS A 18 -35.75 28.74 12.63
C LYS A 18 -35.09 30.10 12.79
N ASN A 19 -34.30 30.57 11.83
CA ASN A 19 -33.58 31.85 11.93
C ASN A 19 -33.81 32.73 10.69
N ARG A 20 -34.08 34.03 10.93
CA ARG A 20 -34.34 35.02 9.86
C ARG A 20 -33.18 35.19 8.87
N TRP A 21 -31.95 34.91 9.28
CA TRP A 21 -30.77 35.07 8.44
C TRP A 21 -30.50 33.86 7.52
N SER A 22 -31.16 32.73 7.78
CA SER A 22 -30.99 31.48 7.04
C SER A 22 -32.26 30.95 6.39
N ARG A 23 -33.46 31.41 6.79
CA ARG A 23 -34.75 30.90 6.30
C ARG A 23 -35.01 31.04 4.80
N ASP A 24 -34.29 31.94 4.13
CA ASP A 24 -34.41 32.14 2.69
C ASP A 24 -33.51 31.17 1.88
N PHE A 25 -32.71 30.34 2.55
CA PHE A 25 -31.95 29.29 1.86
C PHE A 25 -32.90 28.19 1.39
N THR A 26 -32.92 27.96 0.08
CA THR A 26 -33.75 26.89 -0.48
C THR A 26 -33.14 25.52 -0.21
N LEU A 27 -33.99 24.51 -0.01
CA LEU A 27 -33.59 23.10 0.13
C LEU A 27 -32.60 22.64 -0.96
N ASN A 28 -32.81 23.07 -2.21
CA ASN A 28 -31.90 22.76 -3.31
C ASN A 28 -30.50 23.37 -3.11
N SER A 29 -30.42 24.61 -2.65
CA SER A 29 -29.15 25.28 -2.36
C SER A 29 -28.43 24.62 -1.18
N LEU A 30 -29.16 24.24 -0.14
CA LEU A 30 -28.62 23.53 1.03
C LEU A 30 -28.09 22.15 0.65
N ARG A 31 -28.86 21.38 -0.13
CA ARG A 31 -28.46 20.07 -0.64
C ARG A 31 -27.21 20.15 -1.50
N HIS A 32 -27.14 21.11 -2.43
CA HIS A 32 -25.94 21.34 -3.24
C HIS A 32 -24.74 21.69 -2.37
N THR A 33 -24.90 22.66 -1.46
CA THR A 33 -23.84 23.09 -0.53
C THR A 33 -23.30 21.94 0.32
N LEU A 34 -24.18 21.09 0.87
CA LEU A 34 -23.80 19.88 1.60
C LEU A 34 -23.00 18.92 0.73
N ARG A 35 -23.43 18.66 -0.51
CA ARG A 35 -22.71 17.80 -1.44
C ARG A 35 -21.28 18.30 -1.68
N GLU A 36 -21.12 19.59 -1.95
CA GLU A 36 -19.81 20.20 -2.20
C GLU A 36 -18.89 20.15 -0.98
N ILE A 37 -19.42 20.40 0.22
CA ILE A 37 -18.65 20.30 1.47
C ILE A 37 -18.24 18.86 1.74
N ILE A 38 -19.16 17.89 1.58
CA ILE A 38 -18.87 16.46 1.77
C ILE A 38 -17.79 16.01 0.78
N ALA A 39 -17.87 16.40 -0.49
CA ALA A 39 -16.86 16.08 -1.50
C ALA A 39 -15.48 16.67 -1.19
N CYS A 40 -15.44 17.79 -0.45
CA CYS A 40 -14.20 18.43 -0.01
C CYS A 40 -13.71 17.97 1.38
N PHE A 41 -14.41 17.04 2.03
CA PHE A 41 -14.09 16.63 3.39
C PHE A 41 -12.81 15.77 3.42
N PRO A 42 -11.78 16.15 4.20
CA PRO A 42 -10.43 15.59 4.03
C PRO A 42 -10.20 14.25 4.76
N VAL A 43 -11.18 13.76 5.52
CA VAL A 43 -11.10 12.52 6.31
C VAL A 43 -12.41 11.75 6.18
N TYR A 44 -12.47 10.49 6.64
CA TYR A 44 -13.70 9.70 6.59
C TYR A 44 -14.85 10.35 7.37
N ARG A 45 -14.55 10.95 8.52
CA ARG A 45 -15.51 11.68 9.36
C ARG A 45 -14.78 12.45 10.45
N SER A 46 -15.45 13.43 11.01
CA SER A 46 -15.08 14.02 12.30
C SER A 46 -15.73 13.27 13.47
N TYR A 47 -15.40 13.65 14.71
CA TYR A 47 -15.93 13.11 15.95
C TYR A 47 -16.48 14.21 16.88
N ILE A 48 -17.21 15.17 16.31
CA ILE A 48 -17.91 16.24 17.04
C ILE A 48 -19.07 15.65 17.83
N SER A 49 -19.23 16.06 19.10
CA SER A 49 -20.30 15.57 19.98
C SER A 49 -20.67 16.62 21.04
N SER A 50 -21.62 16.29 21.92
CA SER A 50 -21.95 17.12 23.09
C SER A 50 -20.78 17.32 24.04
N ALA A 51 -19.75 16.46 24.01
CA ALA A 51 -18.53 16.62 24.80
C ALA A 51 -17.59 17.71 24.25
N GLY A 52 -17.86 18.24 23.05
CA GLY A 52 -17.10 19.32 22.42
C GLY A 52 -16.49 18.93 21.07
N ILE A 53 -15.61 19.81 20.58
CA ILE A 53 -14.97 19.73 19.27
C ILE A 53 -13.46 19.61 19.46
N HIS A 54 -12.86 18.55 18.92
CA HIS A 54 -11.41 18.42 18.91
C HIS A 54 -10.79 19.43 17.91
N PRO A 55 -9.63 20.05 18.19
CA PRO A 55 -9.02 21.06 17.29
C PRO A 55 -8.81 20.58 15.84
N GLN A 56 -8.54 19.28 15.65
CA GLN A 56 -8.42 18.70 14.30
C GLN A 56 -9.76 18.66 13.56
N ASP A 57 -10.86 18.32 14.23
CA ASP A 57 -12.18 18.29 13.61
C ASP A 57 -12.63 19.69 13.19
N HIS A 58 -12.31 20.71 14.00
CA HIS A 58 -12.50 22.11 13.62
C HIS A 58 -11.74 22.44 12.32
N LEU A 59 -10.46 22.04 12.22
CA LEU A 59 -9.65 22.27 11.03
C LEU A 59 -10.19 21.53 9.80
N TYR A 60 -10.68 20.30 9.94
CA TYR A 60 -11.26 19.53 8.84
C TYR A 60 -12.52 20.19 8.28
N VAL A 61 -13.44 20.62 9.14
CA VAL A 61 -14.66 21.33 8.73
C VAL A 61 -14.30 22.64 8.03
N GLN A 62 -13.40 23.44 8.60
CA GLN A 62 -12.96 24.70 7.99
C GLN A 62 -12.34 24.48 6.62
N THR A 63 -11.44 23.49 6.50
CA THR A 63 -10.76 23.16 5.24
C THR A 63 -11.76 22.75 4.16
N ALA A 64 -12.72 21.87 4.51
CA ALA A 64 -13.75 21.41 3.59
C ALA A 64 -14.63 22.57 3.08
N VAL A 65 -15.08 23.44 3.99
CA VAL A 65 -15.93 24.60 3.65
C VAL A 65 -15.18 25.60 2.78
N VAL A 66 -13.92 25.92 3.11
CA VAL A 66 -13.12 26.87 2.31
C VAL A 66 -12.89 26.34 0.90
N ARG A 67 -12.57 25.05 0.76
CA ARG A 67 -12.42 24.41 -0.56
C ARG A 67 -13.73 24.41 -1.35
N ALA A 68 -14.84 24.01 -0.71
CA ALA A 68 -16.15 23.98 -1.34
C ALA A 68 -16.59 25.36 -1.85
N LYS A 69 -16.36 26.43 -1.08
CA LYS A 69 -16.60 27.82 -1.51
C LYS A 69 -15.77 28.19 -2.74
N ARG A 70 -14.47 27.86 -2.75
CA ARG A 70 -13.57 28.19 -3.86
C ARG A 70 -13.99 27.48 -5.16
N HIS A 71 -14.51 26.26 -5.07
CA HIS A 71 -15.03 25.53 -6.22
C HIS A 71 -16.38 26.06 -6.73
N ASN A 72 -17.10 26.85 -5.93
CA ASN A 72 -18.45 27.29 -6.23
C ASN A 72 -18.60 28.84 -6.13
N PRO A 73 -17.87 29.63 -6.96
CA PRO A 73 -17.84 31.09 -6.85
C PRO A 73 -19.18 31.78 -7.16
N ALA A 74 -20.09 31.10 -7.87
CA ALA A 74 -21.42 31.63 -8.22
C ALA A 74 -22.47 31.49 -7.10
N ILE A 75 -22.14 30.76 -6.02
CA ILE A 75 -23.05 30.52 -4.90
C ILE A 75 -22.66 31.44 -3.73
N SER A 76 -23.64 32.04 -3.07
CA SER A 76 -23.39 32.95 -1.94
C SER A 76 -22.52 32.28 -0.87
N ALA A 77 -21.49 32.97 -0.40
CA ALA A 77 -20.65 32.47 0.70
C ALA A 77 -21.43 32.27 2.02
N SER A 78 -22.59 32.92 2.17
CA SER A 78 -23.42 32.85 3.38
C SER A 78 -23.96 31.46 3.66
N ILE A 79 -24.39 30.71 2.63
CA ILE A 79 -24.91 29.35 2.83
C ILE A 79 -23.82 28.39 3.30
N PHE A 80 -22.60 28.50 2.75
CA PHE A 80 -21.44 27.72 3.21
C PHE A 80 -21.02 28.09 4.64
N ASN A 81 -21.08 29.38 5.00
CA ASN A 81 -20.85 29.82 6.39
C ASN A 81 -21.90 29.23 7.32
N PHE A 82 -23.17 29.20 6.92
CA PHE A 82 -24.23 28.59 7.69
C PHE A 82 -23.97 27.11 7.95
N VAL A 83 -23.64 26.31 6.91
CA VAL A 83 -23.31 24.88 7.13
C VAL A 83 -22.09 24.71 8.04
N ARG A 84 -21.05 25.55 7.88
CA ARG A 84 -19.89 25.54 8.77
C ARG A 84 -20.29 25.76 10.22
N ASP A 85 -21.09 26.79 10.48
CA ASP A 85 -21.50 27.17 11.83
C ASP A 85 -22.40 26.08 12.44
N MET A 86 -23.27 25.48 11.63
CA MET A 86 -24.04 24.31 12.03
C MET A 86 -23.14 23.14 12.44
N LEU A 87 -22.11 22.81 11.64
CA LEU A 87 -21.16 21.72 11.91
C LEU A 87 -20.25 21.99 13.11
N LEU A 88 -19.90 23.25 13.36
CA LEU A 88 -19.04 23.68 14.46
C LEU A 88 -19.82 24.03 15.74
N LEU A 89 -21.10 23.67 15.82
CA LEU A 89 -21.96 23.95 16.97
C LEU A 89 -22.01 25.45 17.33
N HIS A 90 -21.81 26.31 16.34
CA HIS A 90 -21.99 27.75 16.48
C HIS A 90 -23.45 28.09 16.20
N GLY A 91 -24.04 28.89 17.08
CA GLY A 91 -25.42 29.34 16.96
C GLY A 91 -25.65 30.65 17.71
N PRO A 92 -26.80 31.31 17.50
CA PRO A 92 -27.13 32.52 18.23
C PRO A 92 -27.17 32.28 19.74
N GLU A 93 -26.88 33.32 20.53
CA GLU A 93 -27.04 33.26 21.98
C GLU A 93 -28.51 32.96 22.34
N GLY A 94 -28.73 32.10 23.33
CA GLY A 94 -30.08 31.75 23.79
C GLY A 94 -30.79 30.63 23.02
N LEU A 95 -30.09 29.83 22.21
CA LEU A 95 -30.67 28.60 21.64
C LEU A 95 -31.29 27.71 22.74
N SER A 96 -32.51 27.20 22.47
CA SER A 96 -33.17 26.25 23.36
C SER A 96 -32.37 24.95 23.44
N GLU A 97 -32.58 24.17 24.51
CA GLU A 97 -31.99 22.83 24.62
C GLU A 97 -32.41 21.93 23.45
N GLN A 98 -33.65 22.07 22.99
CA GLN A 98 -34.16 21.35 21.83
C GLN A 98 -33.41 21.72 20.55
N ASP A 99 -33.18 23.00 20.28
CA ASP A 99 -32.47 23.43 19.06
C ASP A 99 -31.01 22.96 19.05
N ARG A 100 -30.35 23.00 20.22
CA ARG A 100 -28.99 22.44 20.38
C ARG A 100 -28.96 20.94 20.13
N ALA A 101 -29.97 20.22 20.62
CA ALA A 101 -30.09 18.78 20.39
C ALA A 101 -30.31 18.45 18.91
N GLU A 102 -31.16 19.20 18.21
CA GLU A 102 -31.38 19.03 16.76
C GLU A 102 -30.14 19.35 15.93
N GLN A 103 -29.40 20.41 16.30
CA GLN A 103 -28.09 20.71 15.69
C GLN A 103 -27.11 19.55 15.88
N LEU A 104 -26.98 19.01 17.10
CA LEU A 104 -26.12 17.86 17.38
C LEU A 104 -26.53 16.61 16.57
N GLN A 105 -27.82 16.36 16.41
CA GLN A 105 -28.32 15.27 15.57
C GLN A 105 -27.94 15.45 14.10
N PHE A 106 -28.07 16.67 13.57
CA PHE A 106 -27.64 16.99 12.21
C PHE A 106 -26.12 16.75 12.04
N VAL A 107 -25.29 17.19 12.98
CA VAL A 107 -23.83 17.00 12.94
C VAL A 107 -23.48 15.51 12.99
N GLY A 108 -24.12 14.75 13.89
CA GLY A 108 -23.98 13.30 13.95
C GLY A 108 -24.37 12.61 12.63
N LYS A 109 -25.47 13.04 12.00
CA LYS A 109 -25.89 12.51 10.69
C LYS A 109 -24.89 12.87 9.59
N PHE A 110 -24.36 14.09 9.55
CA PHE A 110 -23.30 14.49 8.61
C PHE A 110 -22.06 13.58 8.75
N GLN A 111 -21.63 13.31 9.99
CA GLN A 111 -20.50 12.41 10.27
C GLN A 111 -20.77 10.95 9.85
N GLN A 112 -22.03 10.50 9.86
CA GLN A 112 -22.41 9.18 9.36
C GLN A 112 -22.43 9.10 7.83
N VAL A 113 -22.74 10.21 7.14
CA VAL A 113 -22.81 10.25 5.67
C VAL A 113 -21.44 10.42 5.01
N THR A 114 -20.53 11.19 5.61
CA THR A 114 -19.19 11.44 5.05
C THR A 114 -18.37 10.16 4.86
N SER A 115 -18.45 9.20 5.77
CA SER A 115 -17.65 7.97 5.72
C SER A 115 -17.96 7.05 4.53
N PRO A 116 -19.22 6.65 4.26
CA PRO A 116 -19.52 5.88 3.06
C PRO A 116 -19.30 6.67 1.76
N VAL A 117 -19.39 8.01 1.78
CA VAL A 117 -19.04 8.82 0.60
C VAL A 117 -17.55 8.73 0.31
N MET A 118 -16.68 8.82 1.32
CA MET A 118 -15.24 8.63 1.16
C MET A 118 -14.94 7.24 0.58
N ALA A 119 -15.46 6.17 1.19
CA ALA A 119 -15.22 4.80 0.72
C ALA A 119 -15.70 4.59 -0.72
N LYS A 120 -16.96 4.93 -1.03
CA LYS A 120 -17.52 4.69 -2.37
C LYS A 120 -16.95 5.63 -3.44
N GLY A 121 -16.63 6.87 -3.08
CA GLY A 121 -16.10 7.88 -3.99
C GLY A 121 -14.60 7.73 -4.27
N LEU A 122 -13.81 7.52 -3.22
CA LEU A 122 -12.36 7.37 -3.35
C LEU A 122 -11.98 5.92 -3.69
N GLU A 123 -12.29 4.97 -2.80
CA GLU A 123 -11.75 3.61 -2.89
C GLU A 123 -12.42 2.77 -3.97
N ASP A 124 -13.72 2.94 -4.18
CA ASP A 124 -14.52 2.16 -5.14
C ASP A 124 -14.84 2.93 -6.41
N THR A 125 -14.21 4.09 -6.64
CA THR A 125 -14.38 4.83 -7.90
C THR A 125 -13.10 5.53 -8.32
N ALA A 126 -12.60 6.50 -7.56
CA ALA A 126 -11.41 7.28 -7.96
C ALA A 126 -10.16 6.41 -8.11
N PHE A 127 -9.98 5.39 -7.28
CA PHE A 127 -8.88 4.41 -7.40
C PHE A 127 -8.90 3.56 -8.67
N TYR A 128 -10.03 3.47 -9.37
CA TYR A 128 -10.14 2.78 -10.66
C TYR A 128 -10.00 3.73 -11.85
N ASN A 129 -10.00 5.05 -11.59
CA ASN A 129 -9.85 6.09 -12.59
C ASN A 129 -8.43 6.67 -12.62
N TYR A 130 -7.80 6.86 -11.46
CA TYR A 130 -6.48 7.47 -11.34
C TYR A 130 -5.35 6.44 -11.44
N ASN A 131 -5.10 5.94 -12.66
CA ASN A 131 -4.26 4.75 -12.86
C ASN A 131 -2.75 5.01 -12.96
N ARG A 132 -2.24 6.14 -12.45
CA ARG A 132 -0.81 6.53 -12.56
C ARG A 132 0.16 5.45 -12.07
N LEU A 133 -0.09 4.89 -10.89
CA LEU A 133 0.65 3.76 -10.34
C LEU A 133 -0.26 2.99 -9.37
N LEU A 134 -0.71 1.80 -9.77
CA LEU A 134 -1.79 1.08 -9.07
C LEU A 134 -1.42 0.59 -7.66
N SER A 135 -0.13 0.53 -7.31
CA SER A 135 0.30 0.19 -5.94
C SER A 135 -0.05 1.26 -4.91
N LEU A 136 -0.36 2.48 -5.36
CA LEU A 136 -0.78 3.59 -4.49
C LEU A 136 -2.30 3.65 -4.29
N ASN A 137 -3.06 2.94 -5.14
CA ASN A 137 -4.52 2.92 -5.12
C ASN A 137 -4.99 1.80 -4.19
N GLU A 138 -4.79 2.01 -2.90
CA GLU A 138 -5.02 1.01 -1.85
C GLU A 138 -5.83 1.60 -0.68
N VAL A 139 -6.62 0.75 0.00
CA VAL A 139 -7.45 1.14 1.15
C VAL A 139 -6.60 1.85 2.21
N GLY A 140 -7.02 3.06 2.61
CA GLY A 140 -6.26 3.94 3.50
C GLY A 140 -5.08 4.68 2.87
N GLY A 141 -4.80 4.49 1.58
CA GLY A 141 -3.78 5.19 0.81
C GLY A 141 -4.27 6.51 0.19
N ASP A 142 -3.32 7.40 -0.10
CA ASP A 142 -3.55 8.64 -0.86
C ASP A 142 -2.67 8.62 -2.11
N PRO A 143 -3.22 8.34 -3.31
CA PRO A 143 -2.42 8.25 -4.53
C PRO A 143 -1.85 9.60 -5.00
N GLY A 144 -2.26 10.71 -4.38
CA GLY A 144 -1.60 12.01 -4.51
C GLY A 144 -0.19 12.01 -3.90
N GLN A 145 0.05 11.20 -2.86
CA GLN A 145 1.35 11.02 -2.22
C GLN A 145 2.12 9.87 -2.89
N PHE A 146 2.95 10.20 -3.89
CA PHE A 146 3.61 9.19 -4.73
C PHE A 146 4.61 8.29 -3.98
N GLY A 147 5.26 8.80 -2.95
CA GLY A 147 6.23 8.09 -2.14
C GLY A 147 6.80 8.98 -1.05
N VAL A 148 7.49 8.39 -0.08
CA VAL A 148 8.07 9.11 1.06
C VAL A 148 9.56 8.79 1.21
N PRO A 149 10.39 9.74 1.67
CA PRO A 149 11.77 9.47 2.00
C PRO A 149 11.88 8.69 3.32
N PRO A 150 12.96 7.93 3.57
CA PRO A 150 13.13 7.13 4.79
C PRO A 150 12.93 7.92 6.09
N GLN A 151 13.29 9.20 6.11
CA GLN A 151 13.12 10.08 7.28
C GLN A 151 11.65 10.21 7.69
N LEU A 152 10.71 10.29 6.73
CA LEU A 152 9.28 10.32 7.04
C LEU A 152 8.77 8.96 7.54
N PHE A 153 9.30 7.86 7.02
CA PHE A 153 9.01 6.51 7.52
C PHE A 153 9.45 6.36 8.98
N HIS A 154 10.66 6.81 9.32
CA HIS A 154 11.17 6.80 10.69
C HIS A 154 10.30 7.65 11.63
N ARG A 155 9.97 8.88 11.23
CA ARG A 155 9.09 9.76 12.00
C ARG A 155 7.71 9.15 12.22
N HIS A 156 7.17 8.44 11.23
CA HIS A 156 5.90 7.72 11.38
C HIS A 156 6.00 6.60 12.42
N ASN A 157 7.10 5.83 12.42
CA ASN A 157 7.33 4.78 13.42
C ASN A 157 7.52 5.33 14.84
N GLU A 158 8.22 6.45 15.01
CA GLU A 158 8.35 7.13 16.30
C GLU A 158 6.97 7.59 16.82
N GLN A 159 6.16 8.21 15.96
CA GLN A 159 4.79 8.62 16.32
C GLN A 159 3.90 7.43 16.66
N ARG A 160 4.01 6.35 15.90
CA ARG A 160 3.31 5.10 16.14
C ARG A 160 3.67 4.50 17.49
N GLN A 161 4.96 4.44 17.82
CA GLN A 161 5.42 3.98 19.13
C GLN A 161 4.84 4.83 20.27
N ALA A 162 4.80 6.16 20.11
CA ALA A 162 4.32 7.05 21.15
C ALA A 162 2.78 7.01 21.34
N ARG A 163 2.01 6.83 20.26
CA ARG A 163 0.54 7.00 20.29
C ARG A 163 -0.25 5.70 20.14
N HIS A 164 0.26 4.77 19.35
CA HIS A 164 -0.41 3.53 18.98
C HIS A 164 0.55 2.32 19.02
N PRO A 165 1.26 2.08 20.15
CA PRO A 165 2.29 1.04 20.24
C PRO A 165 1.74 -0.38 19.99
N TRP A 166 0.43 -0.58 20.15
CA TRP A 166 -0.26 -1.86 19.95
C TRP A 166 -1.12 -1.91 18.68
N GLY A 167 -1.06 -0.88 17.83
CA GLY A 167 -1.79 -0.88 16.56
C GLY A 167 -1.29 -1.97 15.62
N LEU A 168 -2.18 -2.52 14.80
CA LEU A 168 -1.83 -3.53 13.78
C LEU A 168 -1.02 -2.91 12.64
N SER A 169 0.06 -3.57 12.23
CA SER A 169 0.86 -3.27 11.05
C SER A 169 0.52 -4.31 9.99
N THR A 170 -0.38 -3.97 9.08
CA THR A 170 -0.86 -4.86 8.02
C THR A 170 -0.32 -4.43 6.65
N LEU A 171 -0.12 -5.41 5.78
CA LEU A 171 0.22 -5.17 4.38
C LEU A 171 -0.90 -5.72 3.48
N SER A 172 -1.51 -6.86 3.80
CA SER A 172 -2.63 -7.42 3.06
C SER A 172 -3.82 -7.70 3.97
N THR A 173 -5.02 -7.55 3.45
CA THR A 173 -6.27 -7.93 4.13
C THR A 173 -7.25 -8.52 3.12
N HIS A 174 -8.42 -8.98 3.60
CA HIS A 174 -9.53 -9.39 2.74
C HIS A 174 -10.17 -8.23 1.95
N ASP A 175 -9.84 -6.98 2.28
CA ASP A 175 -10.41 -5.78 1.64
C ASP A 175 -9.37 -4.96 0.85
N THR A 176 -8.07 -5.27 0.96
CA THR A 176 -7.07 -4.62 0.12
C THR A 176 -7.36 -4.86 -1.36
N LYS A 177 -7.24 -3.80 -2.18
CA LYS A 177 -7.45 -3.82 -3.62
C LYS A 177 -6.46 -4.76 -4.32
N ARG A 178 -5.25 -4.89 -3.78
CA ARG A 178 -4.18 -5.76 -4.28
C ARG A 178 -3.45 -6.40 -3.10
N SER A 179 -2.84 -7.55 -3.29
CA SER A 179 -1.95 -8.15 -2.28
C SER A 179 -0.61 -7.40 -2.17
N GLU A 180 0.10 -7.65 -1.07
CA GLU A 180 1.39 -7.03 -0.77
C GLU A 180 2.44 -7.26 -1.85
N ASP A 181 2.49 -8.44 -2.46
CA ASP A 181 3.51 -8.75 -3.45
C ASP A 181 3.14 -8.24 -4.86
N VAL A 182 1.85 -8.08 -5.16
CA VAL A 182 1.39 -7.33 -6.35
C VAL A 182 1.88 -5.89 -6.26
N ARG A 183 1.68 -5.22 -5.10
CA ARG A 183 2.12 -3.84 -4.91
C ARG A 183 3.64 -3.72 -4.90
N ALA A 184 4.35 -4.68 -4.30
CA ALA A 184 5.81 -4.70 -4.29
C ALA A 184 6.42 -4.77 -5.70
N ARG A 185 5.82 -5.56 -6.61
CA ARG A 185 6.18 -5.59 -8.04
C ARG A 185 5.86 -4.28 -8.74
N LEU A 186 4.66 -3.76 -8.57
CA LEU A 186 4.25 -2.51 -9.19
C LEU A 186 5.15 -1.33 -8.81
N ASN A 187 5.62 -1.26 -7.56
CA ASN A 187 6.54 -0.22 -7.10
C ASN A 187 7.83 -0.14 -7.94
N VAL A 188 8.29 -1.24 -8.54
CA VAL A 188 9.48 -1.27 -9.42
C VAL A 188 9.30 -0.36 -10.63
N LEU A 189 8.07 -0.21 -11.15
CA LEU A 189 7.79 0.66 -12.31
C LEU A 189 8.18 2.13 -12.04
N SER A 190 8.15 2.56 -10.78
CA SER A 190 8.59 3.91 -10.37
C SER A 190 10.10 4.11 -10.50
N GLU A 191 10.89 3.03 -10.50
CA GLU A 191 12.35 3.08 -10.61
C GLU A 191 12.84 3.06 -12.05
N ILE A 192 12.06 2.46 -12.96
CA ILE A 192 12.36 2.31 -14.39
C ILE A 192 11.29 2.95 -15.32
N PRO A 193 10.89 4.22 -15.09
CA PRO A 193 9.74 4.81 -15.77
C PRO A 193 9.93 4.97 -17.29
N GLN A 194 11.15 5.18 -17.77
CA GLN A 194 11.43 5.27 -19.21
C GLN A 194 11.28 3.91 -19.90
N GLU A 195 11.75 2.84 -19.28
CA GLU A 195 11.56 1.48 -19.80
C GLU A 195 10.07 1.13 -19.79
N TRP A 196 9.37 1.45 -18.70
CA TRP A 196 7.91 1.26 -18.59
C TRP A 196 7.15 1.98 -19.73
N GLN A 197 7.46 3.25 -19.98
CA GLN A 197 6.84 4.03 -21.06
C GLN A 197 7.08 3.40 -22.44
N GLN A 198 8.30 2.94 -22.72
CA GLN A 198 8.65 2.30 -23.99
C GLN A 198 7.87 1.00 -24.20
N ARG A 199 7.74 0.18 -23.14
CA ARG A 199 6.98 -1.07 -23.18
C ARG A 199 5.50 -0.82 -23.43
N LEU A 200 4.91 0.14 -22.73
CA LEU A 200 3.53 0.56 -22.95
C LEU A 200 3.27 0.98 -24.39
N ALA A 201 4.07 1.89 -24.95
CA ALA A 201 3.91 2.35 -26.31
C ALA A 201 3.95 1.19 -27.31
N ARG A 202 4.85 0.23 -27.09
CA ARG A 202 4.96 -0.99 -27.90
C ARG A 202 3.73 -1.89 -27.74
N TRP A 203 3.24 -2.11 -26.52
CA TRP A 203 2.10 -2.98 -26.26
C TRP A 203 0.79 -2.39 -26.79
N PHE A 204 0.59 -1.07 -26.65
CA PHE A 204 -0.52 -0.35 -27.27
C PHE A 204 -0.54 -0.55 -28.79
N LEU A 205 0.62 -0.60 -29.46
CA LEU A 205 0.71 -0.86 -30.89
C LEU A 205 0.41 -2.33 -31.23
N LEU A 206 1.05 -3.27 -30.53
CA LEU A 206 0.89 -4.71 -30.76
C LEU A 206 -0.56 -5.18 -30.56
N ASN A 207 -1.24 -4.61 -29.56
CA ASN A 207 -2.58 -5.02 -29.16
C ASN A 207 -3.69 -4.20 -29.82
N ARG A 208 -3.35 -3.14 -30.59
CA ARG A 208 -4.32 -2.26 -31.27
C ARG A 208 -5.38 -3.03 -32.07
N ARG A 209 -5.00 -4.10 -32.77
CA ARG A 209 -5.89 -4.90 -33.62
C ARG A 209 -6.97 -5.67 -32.85
N TYR A 210 -6.83 -5.78 -31.53
CA TYR A 210 -7.78 -6.50 -30.68
C TYR A 210 -8.79 -5.57 -30.00
N ARG A 211 -8.61 -4.24 -30.10
CA ARG A 211 -9.59 -3.28 -29.57
C ARG A 211 -10.85 -3.28 -30.43
N ALA A 212 -12.00 -3.20 -29.78
CA ALA A 212 -13.27 -2.93 -30.45
C ALA A 212 -13.54 -1.42 -30.48
N GLN A 213 -14.33 -0.98 -31.48
CA GLN A 213 -14.86 0.37 -31.58
C GLN A 213 -16.37 0.28 -31.39
N LEU A 214 -16.89 0.81 -30.29
CA LEU A 214 -18.30 0.76 -29.90
C LEU A 214 -18.83 2.19 -29.79
N GLU A 215 -19.75 2.58 -30.67
CA GLU A 215 -20.41 3.91 -30.64
C GLU A 215 -19.47 5.12 -30.47
N GLY A 216 -18.24 5.05 -31.02
CA GLY A 216 -17.24 6.11 -30.91
C GLY A 216 -16.26 5.98 -29.73
N VAL A 217 -16.46 4.99 -28.85
CA VAL A 217 -15.57 4.66 -27.73
C VAL A 217 -14.71 3.43 -28.09
N LEU A 218 -13.43 3.47 -27.68
CA LEU A 218 -12.55 2.30 -27.78
C LEU A 218 -12.79 1.37 -26.59
N ALA A 219 -12.83 0.07 -26.83
CA ALA A 219 -12.92 -0.96 -25.79
C ALA A 219 -11.74 -1.95 -25.92
N PRO A 220 -10.80 -1.97 -24.95
CA PRO A 220 -10.65 -1.03 -23.84
C PRO A 220 -10.31 0.39 -24.31
N ASP A 221 -10.67 1.38 -23.49
CA ASP A 221 -10.11 2.71 -23.63
C ASP A 221 -8.64 2.72 -23.15
N HIS A 222 -7.94 3.85 -23.35
CA HIS A 222 -6.53 3.92 -22.99
C HIS A 222 -6.25 3.80 -21.49
N ASN A 223 -7.18 4.24 -20.63
CA ASN A 223 -7.00 4.19 -19.18
C ASN A 223 -7.27 2.77 -18.65
N ASP A 224 -8.27 2.08 -19.20
CA ASP A 224 -8.58 0.68 -18.90
C ASP A 224 -7.45 -0.25 -19.35
N GLU A 225 -6.89 -0.02 -20.54
CA GLU A 225 -5.75 -0.78 -21.03
C GLU A 225 -4.47 -0.52 -20.21
N TYR A 226 -4.26 0.72 -19.74
CA TYR A 226 -3.15 1.06 -18.82
C TYR A 226 -3.29 0.35 -17.46
N LEU A 227 -4.51 0.28 -16.93
CA LEU A 227 -4.84 -0.47 -15.71
C LEU A 227 -4.60 -1.97 -15.90
N LEU A 228 -5.00 -2.53 -17.05
CA LEU A 228 -4.80 -3.93 -17.38
C LEU A 228 -3.32 -4.29 -17.41
N TYR A 229 -2.47 -3.50 -18.08
CA TYR A 229 -1.03 -3.82 -18.17
C TYR A 229 -0.33 -3.82 -16.80
N GLN A 230 -0.64 -2.85 -15.94
CA GLN A 230 -0.12 -2.88 -14.56
C GLN A 230 -0.66 -4.09 -13.79
N THR A 231 -1.94 -4.40 -13.93
CA THR A 231 -2.54 -5.58 -13.27
C THR A 231 -1.85 -6.87 -13.70
N LEU A 232 -1.61 -7.05 -15.00
CA LEU A 232 -0.86 -8.18 -15.52
C LEU A 232 0.56 -8.23 -14.93
N ILE A 233 1.29 -7.11 -14.89
CA ILE A 233 2.65 -7.05 -14.32
C ILE A 233 2.67 -7.49 -12.86
N GLY A 234 1.73 -6.98 -12.06
CA GLY A 234 1.68 -7.25 -10.63
C GLY A 234 1.25 -8.68 -10.32
N ALA A 235 0.19 -9.16 -10.97
CA ALA A 235 -0.46 -10.43 -10.66
C ALA A 235 0.10 -11.65 -11.42
N TRP A 236 1.01 -11.46 -12.38
CA TRP A 236 1.54 -12.56 -13.20
C TRP A 236 2.08 -13.71 -12.35
N PRO A 237 1.73 -14.97 -12.63
CA PRO A 237 2.17 -16.09 -11.81
C PRO A 237 3.70 -16.25 -11.84
N LEU A 238 4.27 -16.65 -10.70
CA LEU A 238 5.62 -17.21 -10.70
C LEU A 238 5.58 -18.59 -11.35
N GLY A 239 6.64 -18.94 -12.06
CA GLY A 239 6.76 -20.23 -12.72
C GLY A 239 7.98 -20.29 -13.63
N PRO A 240 8.26 -21.46 -14.23
CA PRO A 240 9.36 -21.62 -15.18
C PRO A 240 9.29 -20.58 -16.30
N ALA A 241 10.45 -20.13 -16.78
CA ALA A 241 10.50 -19.23 -17.92
C ALA A 241 9.77 -19.84 -19.12
N GLY A 242 8.79 -19.11 -19.66
CA GLY A 242 7.96 -19.59 -20.77
C GLY A 242 6.74 -20.42 -20.37
N ALA A 243 6.43 -20.55 -19.07
CA ALA A 243 5.20 -21.18 -18.62
C ALA A 243 3.97 -20.57 -19.31
N ARG A 244 3.04 -21.45 -19.70
CA ARG A 244 1.87 -21.02 -20.45
C ARG A 244 0.88 -20.25 -19.58
N VAL A 245 0.15 -19.32 -20.18
CA VAL A 245 -1.00 -18.70 -19.50
C VAL A 245 -2.04 -19.78 -19.23
N THR A 246 -2.41 -19.97 -17.96
CA THR A 246 -3.43 -20.94 -17.56
C THR A 246 -4.83 -20.35 -17.75
N ALA A 247 -5.82 -21.22 -17.98
CA ALA A 247 -7.22 -20.81 -18.01
C ALA A 247 -7.67 -20.16 -16.69
N GLU A 248 -7.14 -20.63 -15.56
CA GLU A 248 -7.37 -20.01 -14.25
C GLU A 248 -6.87 -18.56 -14.20
N PHE A 249 -5.64 -18.30 -14.63
CA PHE A 249 -5.09 -16.95 -14.63
C PHE A 249 -5.87 -16.02 -15.57
N LEU A 250 -6.21 -16.50 -16.77
CA LEU A 250 -7.05 -15.75 -17.71
C LEU A 250 -8.40 -15.38 -17.06
N GLY A 251 -9.08 -16.33 -16.45
CA GLY A 251 -10.36 -16.10 -15.77
C GLY A 251 -10.26 -15.08 -14.63
N ARG A 252 -9.19 -15.14 -13.84
CA ARG A 252 -8.92 -14.15 -12.77
C ARG A 252 -8.78 -12.73 -13.31
N ILE A 253 -8.02 -12.56 -14.40
CA ILE A 253 -7.83 -11.23 -15.01
C ILE A 253 -9.12 -10.72 -15.65
N GLN A 254 -9.90 -11.57 -16.32
CA GLN A 254 -11.19 -11.17 -16.89
C GLN A 254 -12.18 -10.73 -15.80
N GLN A 255 -12.31 -11.51 -14.71
CA GLN A 255 -13.17 -11.16 -13.58
C GLN A 255 -12.73 -9.84 -12.91
N TYR A 256 -11.42 -9.67 -12.73
CA TYR A 256 -10.87 -8.44 -12.20
C TYR A 256 -11.20 -7.24 -13.10
N MET A 257 -10.97 -7.36 -14.42
CA MET A 257 -11.24 -6.26 -15.35
C MET A 257 -12.72 -5.90 -15.39
N GLN A 258 -13.62 -6.89 -15.37
CA GLN A 258 -15.06 -6.65 -15.28
C GLN A 258 -15.38 -5.84 -14.01
N LYS A 259 -14.86 -6.24 -12.85
CA LYS A 259 -15.05 -5.47 -11.62
C LYS A 259 -14.47 -4.06 -11.72
N ALA A 260 -13.26 -3.91 -12.27
CA ALA A 260 -12.57 -2.63 -12.37
C ALA A 260 -13.33 -1.60 -13.21
N ILE A 261 -13.81 -1.97 -14.41
CA ILE A 261 -14.55 -1.07 -15.30
C ILE A 261 -15.90 -0.66 -14.69
N HIS A 262 -16.57 -1.57 -13.96
CA HIS A 262 -17.84 -1.27 -13.28
C HIS A 262 -17.65 -0.36 -12.06
N GLU A 263 -16.51 -0.49 -11.35
CA GLU A 263 -16.17 0.43 -10.27
C GLU A 263 -15.70 1.79 -10.81
N ALA A 264 -15.03 1.84 -11.97
CA ALA A 264 -14.64 3.09 -12.61
C ALA A 264 -15.84 3.97 -13.01
N LYS A 265 -16.95 3.34 -13.46
CA LYS A 265 -18.22 4.01 -13.82
C LYS A 265 -18.08 5.02 -14.97
N VAL A 266 -17.13 4.78 -15.88
CA VAL A 266 -16.87 5.63 -17.06
C VAL A 266 -17.62 5.11 -18.28
N ASN A 267 -17.34 3.87 -18.68
CA ASN A 267 -17.91 3.25 -19.89
C ASN A 267 -19.04 2.25 -19.57
N THR A 268 -19.05 1.68 -18.36
CA THR A 268 -20.05 0.70 -17.88
C THR A 268 -20.20 0.84 -16.36
N SER A 269 -21.25 0.29 -15.75
CA SER A 269 -21.48 0.36 -14.29
C SER A 269 -22.34 -0.76 -13.77
N TRP A 270 -22.29 -1.03 -12.46
CA TRP A 270 -23.16 -2.02 -11.80
C TRP A 270 -24.66 -1.71 -11.90
N ILE A 271 -25.04 -0.44 -12.08
CA ILE A 271 -26.45 -0.01 -12.11
C ILE A 271 -27.00 -0.05 -13.55
N ASN A 272 -26.19 0.41 -14.50
CA ASN A 272 -26.52 0.42 -15.92
C ASN A 272 -25.32 -0.18 -16.68
N PRO A 273 -25.26 -1.51 -16.81
CA PRO A 273 -24.16 -2.17 -17.51
C PRO A 273 -24.26 -1.93 -19.02
N ASP A 274 -23.10 -1.87 -19.68
CA ASP A 274 -22.96 -1.93 -21.14
C ASP A 274 -22.42 -3.33 -21.51
N PRO A 275 -23.28 -4.27 -21.94
CA PRO A 275 -22.84 -5.63 -22.25
C PRO A 275 -21.85 -5.70 -23.41
N ALA A 276 -21.93 -4.77 -24.37
CA ALA A 276 -21.02 -4.77 -25.51
C ALA A 276 -19.61 -4.33 -25.08
N TYR A 277 -19.53 -3.33 -24.20
CA TYR A 277 -18.26 -2.92 -23.61
C TYR A 277 -17.67 -4.04 -22.75
N ASP A 278 -18.47 -4.65 -21.88
CA ASP A 278 -18.05 -5.74 -20.99
C ASP A 278 -17.48 -6.94 -21.77
N GLU A 279 -18.19 -7.36 -22.83
CA GLU A 279 -17.76 -8.45 -23.72
C GLU A 279 -16.46 -8.08 -24.44
N ALA A 280 -16.35 -6.87 -24.98
CA ALA A 280 -15.15 -6.40 -25.67
C ALA A 280 -13.92 -6.38 -24.75
N ILE A 281 -14.06 -6.01 -23.46
CA ILE A 281 -12.98 -6.10 -22.47
C ILE A 281 -12.57 -7.55 -22.24
N GLY A 282 -13.55 -8.44 -22.03
CA GLY A 282 -13.31 -9.87 -21.83
C GLY A 282 -12.57 -10.50 -23.02
N GLU A 283 -13.00 -10.21 -24.24
CA GLU A 283 -12.37 -10.67 -25.47
C GLU A 283 -10.97 -10.08 -25.67
N PHE A 284 -10.78 -8.79 -25.37
CA PHE A 284 -9.47 -8.16 -25.47
C PHE A 284 -8.46 -8.88 -24.57
N VAL A 285 -8.81 -9.12 -23.30
CA VAL A 285 -7.96 -9.86 -22.36
C VAL A 285 -7.64 -11.26 -22.89
N ALA A 286 -8.63 -12.00 -23.38
CA ALA A 286 -8.43 -13.34 -23.94
C ALA A 286 -7.47 -13.32 -25.15
N ARG A 287 -7.66 -12.37 -26.08
CA ARG A 287 -6.87 -12.28 -27.31
C ARG A 287 -5.43 -11.82 -27.06
N ILE A 288 -5.18 -10.92 -26.10
CA ILE A 288 -3.80 -10.48 -25.81
C ILE A 288 -3.01 -11.56 -25.06
N LEU A 289 -3.69 -12.42 -24.30
CA LEU A 289 -3.08 -13.51 -23.54
C LEU A 289 -3.02 -14.84 -24.31
N ASP A 290 -3.53 -14.87 -25.54
CA ASP A 290 -3.43 -16.01 -26.46
C ASP A 290 -2.00 -16.11 -27.03
N GLU A 291 -1.30 -17.19 -26.68
CA GLU A 291 0.08 -17.45 -27.11
C GLU A 291 0.22 -17.72 -28.60
N GLU A 292 -0.77 -18.34 -29.22
CA GLU A 292 -0.72 -18.67 -30.65
C GLU A 292 -0.99 -17.43 -31.48
N ARG A 293 -1.91 -16.58 -31.03
CA ARG A 293 -2.32 -15.37 -31.77
C ARG A 293 -1.45 -14.16 -31.49
N ASN A 294 -0.86 -14.05 -30.30
CA ASN A 294 -0.16 -12.85 -29.84
C ASN A 294 1.22 -13.10 -29.20
N ALA A 295 1.96 -14.10 -29.70
CA ALA A 295 3.33 -14.40 -29.28
C ALA A 295 4.28 -13.18 -29.22
N PRO A 296 4.24 -12.19 -30.15
CA PRO A 296 5.13 -11.03 -30.08
C PRO A 296 4.94 -10.17 -28.83
N PHE A 297 3.69 -9.92 -28.43
CA PHE A 297 3.37 -9.20 -27.19
C PHE A 297 3.79 -10.02 -25.98
N LEU A 298 3.40 -11.29 -25.90
CA LEU A 298 3.68 -12.12 -24.72
C LEU A 298 5.17 -12.34 -24.49
N ARG A 299 5.97 -12.48 -25.55
CA ARG A 299 7.43 -12.56 -25.43
C ARG A 299 8.02 -11.29 -24.84
N ASP A 300 7.60 -10.13 -25.35
CA ASP A 300 8.08 -8.82 -24.89
C ASP A 300 7.62 -8.53 -23.45
N PHE A 301 6.34 -8.80 -23.17
CA PHE A 301 5.72 -8.65 -21.87
C PHE A 301 6.39 -9.53 -20.82
N ARG A 302 6.60 -10.83 -21.09
CA ARG A 302 7.23 -11.76 -20.13
C ARG A 302 8.65 -11.36 -19.79
N ALA A 303 9.45 -10.92 -20.76
CA ALA A 303 10.81 -10.46 -20.50
C ALA A 303 10.82 -9.26 -19.55
N PHE A 304 9.93 -8.29 -19.75
CA PHE A 304 9.79 -7.15 -18.85
C PHE A 304 9.20 -7.54 -17.48
N GLN A 305 8.20 -8.40 -17.47
CA GLN A 305 7.56 -8.89 -16.24
C GLN A 305 8.55 -9.66 -15.37
N GLN A 306 9.42 -10.49 -15.95
CA GLN A 306 10.48 -11.20 -15.22
C GLN A 306 11.44 -10.23 -14.53
N ARG A 307 11.79 -9.13 -15.21
CA ARG A 307 12.59 -8.05 -14.62
C ARG A 307 11.88 -7.39 -13.45
N VAL A 308 10.62 -7.01 -13.63
CA VAL A 308 9.81 -6.42 -12.55
C VAL A 308 9.64 -7.41 -11.39
N SER A 309 9.40 -8.69 -11.67
CA SER A 309 9.25 -9.72 -10.65
C SER A 309 10.53 -9.88 -9.83
N HIS A 310 11.69 -9.97 -10.48
CA HIS A 310 12.99 -10.11 -9.79
C HIS A 310 13.19 -9.05 -8.70
N TYR A 311 12.98 -7.77 -9.03
CA TYR A 311 13.10 -6.68 -8.06
C TYR A 311 11.92 -6.61 -7.08
N GLY A 312 10.71 -6.94 -7.54
CA GLY A 312 9.50 -6.95 -6.71
C GLY A 312 9.61 -7.92 -5.54
N LEU A 313 10.26 -9.08 -5.71
CA LEU A 313 10.50 -10.03 -4.63
C LEU A 313 11.40 -9.43 -3.54
N PHE A 314 12.44 -8.67 -3.88
CA PHE A 314 13.28 -7.97 -2.89
C PHE A 314 12.50 -6.88 -2.16
N ASN A 315 11.68 -6.10 -2.87
CA ASN A 315 10.80 -5.11 -2.25
C ASN A 315 9.83 -5.75 -1.24
N SER A 316 9.29 -6.93 -1.56
CA SER A 316 8.43 -7.69 -0.66
C SER A 316 9.17 -8.18 0.59
N LEU A 317 10.39 -8.69 0.45
CA LEU A 317 11.21 -9.10 1.60
C LEU A 317 11.52 -7.91 2.52
N SER A 318 11.86 -6.76 1.93
CA SER A 318 12.05 -5.51 2.66
C SER A 318 10.80 -5.14 3.46
N GLN A 319 9.62 -5.10 2.82
CA GLN A 319 8.36 -4.78 3.49
C GLN A 319 7.99 -5.80 4.58
N THR A 320 8.23 -7.08 4.34
CA THR A 320 7.99 -8.18 5.31
C THR A 320 8.83 -7.97 6.57
N LEU A 321 10.13 -7.73 6.43
CA LEU A 321 10.99 -7.51 7.58
C LEU A 321 10.64 -6.22 8.33
N LEU A 322 10.38 -5.13 7.60
CA LEU A 322 9.95 -3.86 8.20
C LEU A 322 8.65 -4.03 8.98
N LYS A 323 7.65 -4.74 8.44
CA LYS A 323 6.37 -5.04 9.11
C LYS A 323 6.61 -5.75 10.45
N ILE A 324 7.45 -6.78 10.46
CA ILE A 324 7.72 -7.61 11.65
C ILE A 324 8.46 -6.83 12.75
N THR A 325 9.39 -5.96 12.37
CA THR A 325 10.36 -5.35 13.30
C THR A 325 10.00 -3.92 13.75
N SER A 326 9.11 -3.24 13.02
CA SER A 326 8.63 -1.90 13.38
C SER A 326 7.76 -1.92 14.67
N PRO A 327 7.54 -0.75 15.31
CA PRO A 327 6.56 -0.60 16.38
C PRO A 327 5.14 -0.99 15.95
N GLY A 328 4.31 -1.46 16.88
CA GLY A 328 3.01 -2.06 16.56
C GLY A 328 3.05 -3.58 16.52
N VAL A 329 1.90 -4.21 16.25
CA VAL A 329 1.72 -5.65 16.15
C VAL A 329 1.68 -6.06 14.67
N PRO A 330 2.63 -6.85 14.15
CA PRO A 330 2.60 -7.29 12.76
C PRO A 330 1.40 -8.22 12.51
N ASP A 331 0.64 -7.92 11.47
CA ASP A 331 -0.48 -8.73 10.99
C ASP A 331 -0.07 -9.51 9.73
N THR A 332 -0.57 -10.73 9.59
CA THR A 332 -0.27 -11.62 8.45
C THR A 332 -1.59 -12.20 7.95
N TYR A 333 -2.04 -11.74 6.80
CA TYR A 333 -3.20 -12.29 6.14
C TYR A 333 -2.92 -13.73 5.68
N GLN A 334 -3.93 -14.59 5.74
CA GLN A 334 -3.77 -16.01 5.46
C GLN A 334 -3.08 -16.25 4.11
N GLY A 335 -2.02 -17.03 4.10
CA GLY A 335 -1.28 -17.40 2.91
C GLY A 335 -0.13 -16.48 2.52
N THR A 336 -0.02 -15.29 3.13
CA THR A 336 1.00 -14.26 2.80
C THR A 336 2.38 -14.50 3.43
N GLU A 337 2.56 -15.59 4.19
CA GLU A 337 3.88 -16.09 4.58
C GLU A 337 4.70 -16.57 3.36
N LEU A 338 4.02 -16.86 2.25
CA LEU A 338 4.58 -17.07 0.91
C LEU A 338 4.24 -15.89 -0.02
N TRP A 339 4.66 -15.99 -1.28
CA TRP A 339 4.26 -15.02 -2.29
C TRP A 339 2.74 -15.06 -2.54
N ASP A 340 2.09 -13.92 -2.41
CA ASP A 340 0.67 -13.74 -2.71
C ASP A 340 0.50 -12.72 -3.85
N PHE A 341 -0.05 -13.18 -4.97
CA PHE A 341 -0.35 -12.36 -6.15
C PHE A 341 -1.85 -12.21 -6.37
N SER A 342 -2.61 -12.12 -5.29
CA SER A 342 -4.05 -11.91 -5.32
C SER A 342 -4.43 -10.46 -5.63
N LEU A 343 -5.54 -10.29 -6.34
CA LEU A 343 -6.21 -9.04 -6.64
C LEU A 343 -7.37 -8.81 -5.65
N VAL A 344 -8.20 -7.80 -5.89
CA VAL A 344 -9.33 -7.45 -5.03
C VAL A 344 -10.32 -8.61 -4.87
N ASP A 345 -11.07 -8.62 -3.77
CA ASP A 345 -12.22 -9.51 -3.52
C ASP A 345 -13.05 -9.77 -4.79
N PRO A 346 -13.35 -11.03 -5.16
CA PRO A 346 -13.10 -12.27 -4.42
C PRO A 346 -11.75 -12.94 -4.66
N ASP A 347 -10.84 -12.38 -5.46
CA ASP A 347 -9.57 -13.04 -5.81
C ASP A 347 -8.66 -13.25 -4.58
N ASN A 348 -8.66 -12.32 -3.63
CA ASN A 348 -7.96 -12.44 -2.34
C ASN A 348 -8.64 -13.37 -1.33
N ARG A 349 -9.80 -13.96 -1.66
CA ARG A 349 -10.53 -14.91 -0.81
C ARG A 349 -10.39 -16.37 -1.26
N ARG A 350 -9.53 -16.63 -2.25
CA ARG A 350 -9.22 -17.99 -2.71
C ARG A 350 -8.69 -18.86 -1.55
N PRO A 351 -8.96 -20.19 -1.58
CA PRO A 351 -8.52 -21.08 -0.52
C PRO A 351 -7.00 -21.13 -0.40
N VAL A 352 -6.52 -21.24 0.83
CA VAL A 352 -5.08 -21.37 1.14
C VAL A 352 -4.73 -22.84 1.27
N ASP A 353 -3.71 -23.28 0.53
CA ASP A 353 -3.12 -24.61 0.70
C ASP A 353 -2.21 -24.62 1.94
N TYR A 354 -2.80 -25.05 3.07
CA TYR A 354 -2.09 -25.16 4.35
C TYR A 354 -1.21 -26.39 4.45
N ASP A 355 -1.49 -27.46 3.71
CA ASP A 355 -0.69 -28.68 3.77
C ASP A 355 0.67 -28.46 3.09
N LEU A 356 0.68 -27.80 1.93
CA LEU A 356 1.91 -27.33 1.28
C LEU A 356 2.73 -26.44 2.22
N ARG A 357 2.10 -25.47 2.88
CA ARG A 357 2.78 -24.53 3.80
C ARG A 357 3.36 -25.22 5.02
N ARG A 358 2.62 -26.18 5.61
CA ARG A 358 3.13 -27.00 6.72
C ARG A 358 4.33 -27.83 6.28
N GLN A 359 4.27 -28.45 5.10
CA GLN A 359 5.38 -29.19 4.54
C GLN A 359 6.60 -28.29 4.33
N MET A 360 6.46 -27.16 3.63
CA MET A 360 7.54 -26.21 3.39
C MET A 360 8.16 -25.69 4.69
N LEU A 361 7.35 -25.42 5.72
CA LEU A 361 7.85 -24.99 7.03
C LEU A 361 8.60 -26.11 7.75
N ASN A 362 8.13 -27.35 7.68
CA ASN A 362 8.80 -28.50 8.29
C ASN A 362 10.14 -28.79 7.59
N ASP A 363 10.16 -28.77 6.27
CA ASP A 363 11.38 -28.95 5.48
C ASP A 363 12.39 -27.83 5.78
N LEU A 364 11.92 -26.58 5.88
CA LEU A 364 12.74 -25.44 6.27
C LEU A 364 13.31 -25.61 7.69
N LYS A 365 12.52 -26.10 8.65
CA LYS A 365 12.99 -26.37 10.02
C LYS A 365 14.03 -27.49 10.07
N ALA A 366 13.82 -28.57 9.32
CA ALA A 366 14.78 -29.68 9.22
C ALA A 366 16.11 -29.17 8.63
N ARG A 367 16.06 -28.43 7.52
CA ARG A 367 17.23 -27.80 6.90
C ARG A 367 17.96 -26.85 7.85
N LEU A 368 17.25 -26.09 8.68
CA LEU A 368 17.86 -25.21 9.68
C LEU A 368 18.55 -25.98 10.81
N ALA A 369 18.00 -27.12 11.23
CA ALA A 369 18.63 -27.99 12.21
C ALA A 369 19.91 -28.64 11.64
N ASP A 370 19.85 -29.08 10.37
CA ASP A 370 20.97 -29.72 9.67
C ASP A 370 22.08 -28.74 9.28
N ALA A 371 21.72 -27.49 8.94
CA ALA A 371 22.68 -26.47 8.50
C ALA A 371 23.76 -26.18 9.55
N GLY A 372 23.50 -26.46 10.84
CA GLY A 372 24.48 -26.34 11.92
C GLY A 372 25.17 -24.97 11.91
N THR A 373 26.46 -24.95 11.58
CA THR A 373 27.30 -23.75 11.51
C THR A 373 27.33 -23.04 10.14
N ASP A 374 26.84 -23.63 9.04
CA ASP A 374 26.86 -23.01 7.70
C ASP A 374 25.46 -22.53 7.25
N LEU A 375 24.86 -21.68 8.09
CA LEU A 375 23.57 -21.05 7.79
C LEU A 375 23.66 -20.09 6.58
N ALA A 376 24.85 -19.57 6.27
CA ALA A 376 25.08 -18.70 5.12
C ALA A 376 24.91 -19.44 3.78
N ALA A 377 25.35 -20.70 3.68
CA ALA A 377 25.09 -21.52 2.49
C ALA A 377 23.60 -21.74 2.26
N PHE A 378 22.84 -22.08 3.31
CA PHE A 378 21.39 -22.22 3.20
C PHE A 378 20.70 -20.90 2.82
N ALA A 379 21.14 -19.77 3.37
CA ALA A 379 20.64 -18.46 2.98
C ALA A 379 20.87 -18.17 1.48
N ARG A 380 22.04 -18.51 0.93
CA ARG A 380 22.33 -18.37 -0.52
C ARG A 380 21.44 -19.26 -1.38
N GLU A 381 21.17 -20.49 -0.95
CA GLU A 381 20.23 -21.39 -1.64
C GLU A 381 18.84 -20.73 -1.74
N LEU A 382 18.32 -20.20 -0.62
CA LEU A 382 17.02 -19.52 -0.60
C LEU A 382 16.97 -18.30 -1.53
N VAL A 383 18.09 -17.58 -1.70
CA VAL A 383 18.19 -16.47 -2.65
C VAL A 383 18.14 -16.97 -4.10
N GLN A 384 18.84 -18.06 -4.40
CA GLN A 384 18.85 -18.67 -5.73
C GLN A 384 17.47 -19.22 -6.12
N SER A 385 16.73 -19.78 -5.16
CA SER A 385 15.39 -20.34 -5.38
C SER A 385 14.25 -19.41 -4.93
N LYS A 386 14.49 -18.09 -4.83
CA LYS A 386 13.56 -17.11 -4.23
C LYS A 386 12.13 -17.22 -4.74
N GLU A 387 11.93 -17.59 -6.01
CA GLU A 387 10.62 -17.75 -6.64
C GLU A 387 9.73 -18.81 -5.99
N ASP A 388 10.28 -19.78 -5.25
CA ASP A 388 9.51 -20.82 -4.57
C ASP A 388 8.82 -20.35 -3.27
N GLY A 389 9.14 -19.15 -2.79
CA GLY A 389 8.53 -18.55 -1.60
C GLY A 389 9.16 -18.96 -0.26
N ARG A 390 10.04 -19.96 -0.22
CA ARG A 390 10.72 -20.39 1.01
C ARG A 390 11.55 -19.26 1.63
N ILE A 391 12.10 -18.36 0.83
CA ILE A 391 12.83 -17.19 1.32
C ILE A 391 11.95 -16.23 2.13
N LYS A 392 10.69 -15.99 1.71
CA LYS A 392 9.74 -15.14 2.44
C LYS A 392 9.24 -15.84 3.70
N LEU A 393 8.98 -17.16 3.59
CA LEU A 393 8.63 -18.00 4.74
C LEU A 393 9.74 -17.99 5.79
N TYR A 394 11.01 -18.04 5.35
CA TYR A 394 12.18 -17.98 6.21
C TYR A 394 12.28 -16.66 6.98
N VAL A 395 12.14 -15.52 6.30
CA VAL A 395 12.12 -14.19 6.92
C VAL A 395 10.97 -14.08 7.93
N THR A 396 9.78 -14.52 7.53
CA THR A 396 8.58 -14.49 8.38
C THR A 396 8.77 -15.36 9.62
N TYR A 397 9.19 -16.61 9.45
CA TYR A 397 9.43 -17.56 10.53
C TYR A 397 10.47 -17.05 11.53
N ARG A 398 11.67 -16.71 11.05
CA ARG A 398 12.78 -16.26 11.92
C ARG A 398 12.47 -14.93 12.59
N GLY A 399 11.87 -13.98 11.85
CA GLY A 399 11.51 -12.67 12.38
C GLY A 399 10.41 -12.73 13.44
N LEU A 400 9.35 -13.52 13.21
CA LEU A 400 8.28 -13.68 14.20
C LEU A 400 8.73 -14.47 15.42
N HIS A 401 9.59 -15.48 15.26
CA HIS A 401 10.21 -16.17 16.40
C HIS A 401 11.08 -15.23 17.22
N TRP A 402 11.93 -14.42 16.58
CA TRP A 402 12.71 -13.39 17.27
C TRP A 402 11.82 -12.44 18.07
N ARG A 403 10.71 -11.99 17.47
CA ARG A 403 9.73 -11.13 18.12
C ARG A 403 9.03 -11.78 19.30
N ARG A 404 8.65 -13.05 19.17
CA ARG A 404 8.01 -13.84 20.23
C ARG A 404 8.96 -14.06 21.41
N ASP A 405 10.23 -14.31 21.12
CA ASP A 405 11.24 -14.61 22.14
C ASP A 405 11.76 -13.32 22.82
N HIS A 406 11.61 -12.15 22.16
CA HIS A 406 12.01 -10.83 22.69
C HIS A 406 10.85 -9.81 22.67
N PRO A 407 9.73 -10.10 23.35
CA PRO A 407 8.52 -9.27 23.24
C PRO A 407 8.73 -7.86 23.81
N GLY A 408 9.50 -7.71 24.90
CA GLY A 408 9.82 -6.40 25.48
C GLY A 408 10.59 -5.50 24.52
N LEU A 409 11.55 -6.07 23.78
CA LEU A 409 12.40 -5.35 22.84
C LEU A 409 11.59 -4.79 21.67
N LEU A 410 10.74 -5.62 21.05
CA LEU A 410 9.99 -5.21 19.86
C LEU A 410 8.64 -4.54 20.14
N ALA A 411 8.04 -4.74 21.31
CA ALA A 411 6.85 -3.99 21.71
C ALA A 411 7.21 -2.63 22.29
N ASN A 412 8.15 -2.58 23.25
CA ASN A 412 8.41 -1.39 24.07
C ASN A 412 9.79 -0.77 23.87
N GLY A 413 10.75 -1.49 23.28
CA GLY A 413 12.10 -0.98 23.08
C GLY A 413 12.15 0.26 22.17
N GLU A 414 13.04 1.18 22.48
CA GLU A 414 13.30 2.43 21.77
C GLU A 414 13.45 2.17 20.26
N TYR A 415 12.86 3.04 19.45
CA TYR A 415 13.06 3.06 18.00
C TYR A 415 14.13 4.10 17.65
N LEU A 416 15.27 3.67 17.09
CA LEU A 416 16.40 4.53 16.75
C LEU A 416 16.67 4.41 15.23
N PRO A 417 16.40 5.44 14.42
CA PRO A 417 16.66 5.43 12.99
C PRO A 417 18.15 5.25 12.68
N ALA A 418 18.51 4.23 11.90
CA ALA A 418 19.90 3.98 11.51
C ALA A 418 20.17 4.63 10.16
N GLN A 419 21.34 5.26 10.03
CA GLN A 419 21.75 5.97 8.81
C GLN A 419 22.87 5.21 8.11
N ALA A 420 22.90 5.28 6.78
CA ALA A 420 24.04 4.81 6.01
C ALA A 420 24.86 5.98 5.48
N MET A 421 26.16 5.77 5.31
CA MET A 421 27.08 6.71 4.68
C MET A 421 27.91 5.96 3.62
N GLY A 422 28.13 6.58 2.47
CA GLY A 422 28.88 6.01 1.35
C GLY A 422 28.11 6.07 0.03
N SER A 423 28.65 5.45 -1.01
CA SER A 423 28.15 5.61 -2.39
C SER A 423 26.72 5.11 -2.61
N ARG A 424 26.22 4.20 -1.76
CA ARG A 424 24.88 3.60 -1.85
C ARG A 424 23.95 3.93 -0.68
N GLN A 425 24.23 5.00 0.07
CA GLN A 425 23.44 5.39 1.26
C GLN A 425 21.92 5.52 1.00
N ASP A 426 21.51 5.96 -0.19
CA ASP A 426 20.09 6.14 -0.54
C ASP A 426 19.35 4.81 -0.79
N HIS A 427 20.07 3.69 -0.88
CA HIS A 427 19.52 2.37 -1.23
C HIS A 427 19.18 1.49 -0.03
N VAL A 428 19.25 2.01 1.20
CA VAL A 428 18.96 1.26 2.42
C VAL A 428 17.95 2.00 3.31
N CYS A 429 17.11 1.24 3.99
CA CYS A 429 16.33 1.69 5.12
C CYS A 429 16.65 0.79 6.31
N ALA A 430 17.01 1.38 7.45
CA ALA A 430 17.41 0.62 8.62
C ALA A 430 17.03 1.32 9.92
N PHE A 431 16.83 0.55 10.98
CA PHE A 431 16.61 1.07 12.32
C PHE A 431 17.02 0.06 13.38
N VAL A 432 17.36 0.56 14.56
CA VAL A 432 17.64 -0.21 15.75
C VAL A 432 16.42 -0.19 16.67
N ARG A 433 16.07 -1.34 17.22
CA ARG A 433 15.20 -1.49 18.39
C ARG A 433 16.07 -1.79 19.59
N ARG A 434 15.94 -1.03 20.68
CA ARG A 434 16.82 -1.14 21.86
C ARG A 434 16.04 -1.18 23.18
N GLN A 435 16.43 -2.08 24.08
CA GLN A 435 15.91 -2.14 25.43
C GLN A 435 17.07 -2.46 26.39
N GLY A 436 17.56 -1.44 27.11
CA GLY A 436 18.76 -1.57 27.94
C GLY A 436 19.97 -1.98 27.11
N LYS A 437 20.59 -3.12 27.44
CA LYS A 437 21.73 -3.69 26.70
C LYS A 437 21.31 -4.53 25.48
N MET A 438 20.06 -4.98 25.42
CA MET A 438 19.56 -5.75 24.28
C MET A 438 19.21 -4.82 23.12
N TRP A 439 19.59 -5.22 21.91
CA TRP A 439 19.23 -4.49 20.71
C TRP A 439 19.10 -5.44 19.52
N THR A 440 18.34 -5.00 18.52
CA THR A 440 18.30 -5.62 17.19
C THR A 440 18.20 -4.54 16.12
N ALA A 441 18.83 -4.75 14.97
CA ALA A 441 18.75 -3.84 13.83
C ALA A 441 18.10 -4.54 12.63
N ALA A 442 17.06 -3.93 12.07
CA ALA A 442 16.51 -4.33 10.77
C ALA A 442 17.18 -3.51 9.67
N VAL A 443 17.66 -4.19 8.62
CA VAL A 443 18.34 -3.57 7.48
C VAL A 443 17.73 -4.11 6.20
N VAL A 444 17.18 -3.22 5.38
CA VAL A 444 16.50 -3.61 4.13
C VAL A 444 16.93 -2.72 2.95
N PRO A 445 17.08 -3.29 1.74
CA PRO A 445 17.34 -2.53 0.55
C PRO A 445 16.07 -1.84 0.06
N ARG A 446 16.27 -0.78 -0.71
CA ARG A 446 15.26 -0.05 -1.46
C ARG A 446 15.86 0.45 -2.76
N LEU A 447 15.00 0.72 -3.74
CA LEU A 447 15.42 1.21 -5.06
C LEU A 447 16.42 0.24 -5.72
N VAL A 448 16.07 -1.05 -5.72
CA VAL A 448 17.00 -2.15 -6.03
C VAL A 448 17.45 -2.13 -7.49
N THR A 449 16.65 -1.59 -8.40
CA THR A 449 17.01 -1.51 -9.83
C THR A 449 18.24 -0.65 -10.10
N ARG A 450 18.58 0.25 -9.18
CA ARG A 450 19.78 1.11 -9.26
C ARG A 450 20.98 0.52 -8.53
N LEU A 451 20.71 -0.36 -7.57
CA LEU A 451 21.73 -1.06 -6.78
C LEU A 451 22.29 -2.26 -7.56
N ALA A 452 21.42 -2.98 -8.27
CA ALA A 452 21.70 -4.18 -9.03
C ALA A 452 21.01 -4.08 -10.40
N PRO A 453 21.59 -3.35 -11.39
CA PRO A 453 20.85 -2.90 -12.57
C PRO A 453 20.58 -3.95 -13.64
N ARG A 454 21.40 -5.00 -13.73
CA ARG A 454 21.27 -6.03 -14.77
C ARG A 454 20.37 -7.16 -14.29
N MET A 455 19.71 -7.81 -15.24
CA MET A 455 18.93 -9.01 -14.93
C MET A 455 19.84 -10.10 -14.34
N GLY A 456 19.44 -10.63 -13.18
CA GLY A 456 20.22 -11.62 -12.44
C GLY A 456 21.14 -11.04 -11.37
N ASP A 457 21.45 -9.73 -11.42
CA ASP A 457 22.22 -9.07 -10.36
C ASP A 457 21.44 -9.16 -9.03
N LEU A 458 22.16 -9.41 -7.94
CA LEU A 458 21.60 -9.50 -6.60
C LEU A 458 22.03 -8.26 -5.80
N PRO A 459 21.19 -7.75 -4.88
CA PRO A 459 21.55 -6.64 -4.00
C PRO A 459 22.48 -7.09 -2.87
N LEU A 460 23.54 -7.84 -3.20
CA LEU A 460 24.40 -8.53 -2.26
C LEU A 460 25.87 -8.15 -2.42
N GLY A 461 26.58 -8.17 -1.29
CA GLY A 461 28.04 -8.08 -1.28
C GLY A 461 28.60 -6.73 -1.73
N ALA A 462 29.92 -6.70 -1.95
CA ALA A 462 30.64 -5.50 -2.34
C ALA A 462 30.24 -4.99 -3.73
N GLU A 463 29.80 -5.87 -4.65
CA GLU A 463 29.34 -5.47 -5.98
C GLU A 463 28.12 -4.54 -5.92
N ALA A 464 27.21 -4.79 -4.98
CA ALA A 464 26.04 -3.95 -4.76
C ALA A 464 26.34 -2.74 -3.87
N TRP A 465 27.03 -2.95 -2.74
CA TRP A 465 27.07 -1.99 -1.64
C TRP A 465 28.35 -1.15 -1.53
N ASP A 466 29.41 -1.53 -2.25
CA ASP A 466 30.67 -0.77 -2.34
C ASP A 466 31.21 -0.35 -0.96
N ASP A 467 31.52 0.94 -0.75
CA ASP A 467 32.07 1.51 0.48
C ASP A 467 31.02 1.85 1.55
N THR A 468 29.76 1.45 1.35
CA THR A 468 28.64 1.93 2.17
C THR A 468 28.64 1.30 3.57
N MET A 469 28.67 2.16 4.59
CA MET A 469 28.68 1.82 6.01
C MET A 469 27.33 2.12 6.64
N LEU A 470 26.83 1.20 7.47
CA LEU A 470 25.63 1.37 8.28
C LEU A 470 26.02 1.82 9.69
N HIS A 471 25.48 2.94 10.15
CA HIS A 471 25.67 3.47 11.50
C HIS A 471 24.51 3.05 12.39
N LEU A 472 24.84 2.46 13.55
CA LEU A 472 23.91 1.82 14.47
C LEU A 472 23.80 2.65 15.75
N PRO A 473 22.87 3.62 15.82
CA PRO A 473 22.72 4.46 17.00
C PRO A 473 22.32 3.64 18.22
N GLY A 474 22.90 3.99 19.36
CA GLY A 474 22.60 3.35 20.64
C GLY A 474 23.19 1.94 20.82
N VAL A 475 23.93 1.43 19.83
CA VAL A 475 24.68 0.17 19.89
C VAL A 475 26.12 0.44 20.35
N PRO A 476 26.71 -0.38 21.24
CA PRO A 476 28.10 -0.22 21.64
C PRO A 476 29.09 -0.48 20.50
N VAL A 477 30.20 0.26 20.51
CA VAL A 477 31.38 0.01 19.67
C VAL A 477 32.10 -1.24 20.18
N GLN A 478 32.75 -2.00 19.28
CA GLN A 478 33.37 -3.29 19.60
C GLN A 478 32.42 -4.35 20.18
N GLN A 479 31.12 -4.26 19.85
CA GLN A 479 30.12 -5.24 20.26
C GLN A 479 30.08 -6.39 19.25
N ARG A 480 30.17 -7.63 19.75
CA ARG A 480 29.87 -8.81 18.92
C ARG A 480 28.38 -8.85 18.60
N CYS A 481 28.09 -9.10 17.33
CA CYS A 481 26.74 -9.19 16.82
C CYS A 481 26.64 -10.30 15.78
N ARG A 482 25.41 -10.77 15.55
CA ARG A 482 25.12 -11.86 14.63
C ARG A 482 23.97 -11.51 13.70
N ASN A 483 24.06 -11.88 12.42
CA ASN A 483 22.92 -11.86 11.51
C ASN A 483 22.06 -13.10 11.74
N LEU A 484 20.79 -12.89 12.12
CA LEU A 484 19.88 -13.99 12.38
C LEU A 484 19.58 -14.81 11.12
N PHE A 485 19.60 -14.23 9.93
CA PHE A 485 19.28 -14.96 8.69
C PHE A 485 20.44 -15.78 8.13
N THR A 486 21.69 -15.35 8.32
CA THR A 486 22.86 -16.03 7.74
C THR A 486 23.73 -16.69 8.78
N GLY A 487 23.55 -16.35 10.06
CA GLY A 487 24.34 -16.86 11.17
C GLY A 487 25.72 -16.22 11.30
N GLU A 488 26.11 -15.36 10.37
CA GLU A 488 27.39 -14.66 10.36
C GLU A 488 27.56 -13.77 11.58
N GLU A 489 28.77 -13.77 12.13
CA GLU A 489 29.14 -12.99 13.30
C GLU A 489 30.17 -11.92 12.92
N TRP A 490 29.96 -10.72 13.46
CA TRP A 490 30.84 -9.58 13.26
C TRP A 490 31.04 -8.83 14.56
N THR A 491 32.02 -7.94 14.58
CA THR A 491 32.20 -6.98 15.67
C THR A 491 31.98 -5.58 15.11
N THR A 492 31.19 -4.76 15.79
CA THR A 492 30.94 -3.39 15.37
C THR A 492 32.24 -2.57 15.41
N SER A 493 32.51 -1.86 14.32
CA SER A 493 33.62 -0.89 14.25
C SER A 493 33.19 0.48 14.78
N GLU A 494 34.14 1.39 14.98
CA GLU A 494 33.83 2.79 15.29
C GLU A 494 33.96 3.66 14.04
N GLN A 495 32.94 4.46 13.76
CA GLN A 495 33.02 5.51 12.75
C GLN A 495 32.23 6.73 13.25
N ASN A 496 32.87 7.90 13.27
CA ASN A 496 32.27 9.16 13.76
C ASN A 496 31.65 9.04 15.17
N GLY A 497 32.27 8.25 16.06
CA GLY A 497 31.77 8.02 17.42
C GLY A 497 30.54 7.11 17.52
N LEU A 498 30.15 6.44 16.44
CA LEU A 498 29.04 5.48 16.40
C LEU A 498 29.53 4.08 16.04
N ALA A 499 28.82 3.06 16.53
CA ALA A 499 29.00 1.70 16.06
C ALA A 499 28.61 1.59 14.58
N ALA A 500 29.46 0.97 13.77
CA ALA A 500 29.27 0.86 12.32
C ALA A 500 29.60 -0.53 11.78
N LEU A 501 28.87 -0.93 10.73
CA LEU A 501 29.09 -2.18 9.98
C LEU A 501 29.06 -1.92 8.45
N PRO A 502 29.94 -2.54 7.66
CA PRO A 502 29.86 -2.45 6.19
C PRO A 502 28.61 -3.13 5.64
N LEU A 503 27.83 -2.45 4.81
CA LEU A 503 26.63 -3.05 4.19
C LEU A 503 26.98 -4.20 3.24
N ALA A 504 28.16 -4.14 2.60
CA ALA A 504 28.69 -5.24 1.80
C ALA A 504 28.84 -6.55 2.59
N GLN A 505 29.05 -6.47 3.91
CA GLN A 505 29.09 -7.64 4.80
C GLN A 505 27.69 -7.97 5.32
N VAL A 506 26.97 -6.98 5.83
CA VAL A 506 25.63 -7.16 6.42
C VAL A 506 24.65 -7.81 5.44
N LEU A 507 24.73 -7.43 4.17
CA LEU A 507 23.92 -7.95 3.07
C LEU A 507 24.78 -8.78 2.10
N GLY A 508 25.78 -9.51 2.61
CA GLY A 508 26.70 -10.30 1.80
C GLY A 508 26.08 -11.57 1.21
N HIS A 509 25.20 -12.24 1.97
CA HIS A 509 24.65 -13.55 1.59
C HIS A 509 23.12 -13.60 1.57
N PHE A 510 22.45 -12.54 2.03
CA PHE A 510 21.00 -12.48 2.11
C PHE A 510 20.51 -11.03 1.89
N PRO A 511 19.40 -10.81 1.17
CA PRO A 511 19.02 -9.48 0.69
C PRO A 511 18.46 -8.56 1.77
N VAL A 512 18.17 -9.07 2.97
CA VAL A 512 17.76 -8.31 4.15
C VAL A 512 18.54 -8.81 5.37
N ALA A 513 18.69 -8.01 6.41
CA ALA A 513 19.36 -8.46 7.63
C ALA A 513 18.56 -8.10 8.89
N LEU A 514 18.51 -9.05 9.82
CA LEU A 514 18.09 -8.82 11.19
C LEU A 514 19.29 -9.14 12.08
N ILE A 515 19.93 -8.08 12.58
CA ILE A 515 21.16 -8.18 13.37
C ILE A 515 20.77 -8.14 14.84
N ALA A 516 21.38 -8.97 15.67
CA ALA A 516 21.18 -8.96 17.12
C ALA A 516 22.52 -8.93 17.86
N ALA A 517 22.50 -8.38 19.07
CA ALA A 517 23.62 -8.50 19.99
C ALA A 517 23.92 -9.97 20.29
N GLN A 518 25.21 -10.31 20.39
CA GLN A 518 25.65 -11.56 20.98
C GLN A 518 26.08 -11.28 22.42
N GLU A 519 25.69 -12.16 23.34
CA GLU A 519 26.11 -12.11 24.75
C GLU A 519 27.61 -12.33 24.92
#